data_AF-A0A934J4A4-F1
#
_entry.id   AF-A0A934J4A4-F1
#
_cell.length_a   1.000
_cell.length_b   1.000
_cell.length_c   1.000
_cell.angle_alpha   90.00
_cell.angle_beta   90.00
_cell.angle_gamma   90.00
#
_symmetry.space_group_name_H-M   'P 1'
#
loop_
_entity.id
_entity.type
_entity.pdbx_description
1 polymer ?
#
loop_
_entity_poly.entity_id
_entity_poly.type
_entity_poly.pdbx_seq_one_letter_code
_entity_poly.pdbx_strand_id
1 'polypeptide(L)'
;MSKKESSSTKKLNKRIARALTLTIAAAAVVPLLPSNLTTAEVSRDVKAADEIEVQSVDAADPINQEPEEKQPEVQVPIVEAPTEEKEEPAKSEVVVQPEVAALNPAQTAKSVAELQTALTAVELALNLTGYQSLSPEDQAEVAAVLLNSNSGEAFGDSGAIQQALNKAVAAQRDIAALRDAITAVNSAQSAEQLKRALEVPYLGLVLLNYRNLSEEGKLATAAAVLQAVPAGGFVSRTDIQKSFNTAIAAVLEAGTQE
;
A
#
# COMPACT_ATOMS: atom_id res chain seq x y z
N MET A 1 49.60 40.36 71.02
CA MET A 1 50.58 39.78 70.06
C MET A 1 49.78 39.21 68.90
N SER A 2 49.60 40.00 67.83
CA SER A 2 50.33 39.92 66.55
C SER A 2 49.79 38.80 65.65
N LYS A 3 48.96 39.15 64.64
CA LYS A 3 49.31 39.32 63.20
C LYS A 3 49.69 37.97 62.55
N LYS A 4 49.18 37.57 61.37
CA LYS A 4 48.85 38.33 60.16
C LYS A 4 48.16 37.39 59.16
N GLU A 5 47.28 37.96 58.33
CA GLU A 5 46.71 37.35 57.12
C GLU A 5 47.78 37.00 56.09
N SER A 6 47.53 35.99 55.26
CA SER A 6 48.06 35.94 53.89
C SER A 6 47.14 35.13 52.98
N SER A 7 46.39 35.86 52.17
CA SER A 7 45.78 35.41 50.92
C SER A 7 46.87 35.20 49.87
N SER A 8 46.78 34.11 49.09
CA SER A 8 47.49 34.02 47.82
C SER A 8 46.61 33.33 46.77
N THR A 9 46.21 34.17 45.83
CA THR A 9 45.47 33.95 44.60
C THR A 9 46.25 33.07 43.62
N LYS A 10 45.80 31.83 43.39
CA LYS A 10 46.30 31.01 42.27
C LYS A 10 45.39 31.16 41.05
N LYS A 11 45.86 32.10 40.23
CA LYS A 11 45.55 32.43 38.83
C LYS A 11 44.65 31.45 38.05
N LEU A 12 43.52 32.03 37.67
CA LEU A 12 42.60 31.73 36.59
C LEU A 12 43.36 31.48 35.26
N ASN A 13 43.51 30.22 34.84
CA ASN A 13 43.99 29.89 33.49
C ASN A 13 42.83 29.99 32.49
N LYS A 14 42.74 31.19 31.93
CA LYS A 14 41.91 31.55 30.77
C LYS A 14 42.63 31.09 29.50
N ARG A 15 41.84 30.62 28.51
CA ARG A 15 42.14 30.46 27.07
C ARG A 15 42.63 29.08 26.61
N ILE A 16 41.69 28.26 26.14
CA ILE A 16 41.71 27.72 24.76
C ILE A 16 40.25 27.65 24.27
N ALA A 17 39.75 28.78 23.76
CA ALA A 17 38.59 28.76 22.88
C ALA A 17 39.12 28.41 21.48
N ARG A 18 38.98 27.15 21.06
CA ARG A 18 39.18 26.78 19.66
C ARG A 18 37.93 27.22 18.90
N ALA A 19 38.07 28.30 18.14
CA ALA A 19 37.13 28.69 17.11
C ALA A 19 37.18 27.63 15.99
N LEU A 20 36.17 26.78 15.91
CA LEU A 20 35.87 26.01 14.70
C LEU A 20 34.88 26.85 13.89
N THR A 21 35.43 27.57 12.92
CA THR A 21 34.70 28.28 11.88
C THR A 21 33.95 27.26 11.03
N LEU A 22 32.65 27.10 11.25
CA LEU A 22 31.80 26.29 10.39
C LEU A 22 31.42 27.13 9.16
N THR A 23 32.12 26.91 8.05
CA THR A 23 31.71 27.46 6.74
C THR A 23 30.42 26.75 6.32
N ILE A 24 29.28 27.38 6.56
CA ILE A 24 27.99 26.95 6.02
C ILE A 24 27.96 27.36 4.55
N ALA A 25 28.20 26.40 3.66
CA ALA A 25 27.89 26.57 2.24
C ALA A 25 26.36 26.59 2.09
N ALA A 26 25.81 27.75 1.71
CA ALA A 26 24.42 27.88 1.32
C ALA A 26 24.21 27.14 -0.01
N ALA A 27 23.70 25.91 0.05
CA ALA A 27 23.15 25.24 -1.12
C ALA A 27 21.80 25.91 -1.43
N ALA A 28 21.78 26.74 -2.46
CA ALA A 28 20.55 27.24 -3.05
C ALA A 28 19.76 26.04 -3.59
N VAL A 29 18.68 25.67 -2.89
CA VAL A 29 17.67 24.76 -3.42
C VAL A 29 16.92 25.55 -4.49
N VAL A 30 17.20 25.25 -5.75
CA VAL A 30 16.38 25.68 -6.88
C VAL A 30 15.03 24.98 -6.74
N PRO A 31 13.90 25.71 -6.58
CA PRO A 31 12.60 25.10 -6.70
C PRO A 31 12.38 24.71 -8.17
N LEU A 32 12.40 23.41 -8.45
CA LEU A 32 11.82 22.84 -9.67
C LEU A 32 10.30 23.00 -9.59
N LEU A 33 9.82 24.18 -9.95
CA LEU A 33 8.40 24.38 -10.28
C LEU A 33 8.12 23.64 -11.61
N PRO A 34 7.04 22.84 -11.71
CA PRO A 34 6.57 22.37 -12.99
C PRO A 34 5.94 23.54 -13.76
N SER A 35 6.72 24.15 -14.66
CA SER A 35 6.18 24.94 -15.76
C SER A 35 5.59 23.98 -16.79
N ASN A 36 4.27 23.76 -16.79
CA ASN A 36 3.48 23.36 -17.97
C ASN A 36 1.97 23.36 -17.63
N LEU A 37 1.42 24.55 -17.43
CA LEU A 37 0.02 24.83 -17.73
C LEU A 37 0.02 26.04 -18.65
N THR A 38 0.00 25.78 -19.95
CA THR A 38 -0.37 26.80 -20.94
C THR A 38 -1.29 26.13 -21.95
N THR A 39 -2.58 26.37 -21.73
CA THR A 39 -3.63 26.30 -22.73
C THR A 39 -3.27 27.27 -23.85
N ALA A 40 -3.07 26.75 -25.05
CA ALA A 40 -3.22 27.51 -26.29
C ALA A 40 -3.63 26.55 -27.40
N GLU A 41 -4.84 26.76 -27.90
CA GLU A 41 -5.30 26.36 -29.22
C GLU A 41 -4.24 26.64 -30.28
N VAL A 42 -3.93 25.65 -31.12
CA VAL A 42 -3.52 25.90 -32.51
C VAL A 42 -4.13 24.80 -33.37
N SER A 43 -5.16 25.19 -34.13
CA SER A 43 -5.63 24.49 -35.31
C SER A 43 -4.48 24.20 -36.27
N ARG A 44 -4.40 22.97 -36.78
CA ARG A 44 -3.84 22.68 -38.10
C ARG A 44 -4.51 21.45 -38.69
N ASP A 45 -5.40 21.74 -39.64
CA ASP A 45 -5.72 20.92 -40.80
C ASP A 45 -4.48 20.55 -41.62
N VAL A 46 -4.68 19.56 -42.51
CA VAL A 46 -3.81 19.02 -43.60
C VAL A 46 -3.27 17.63 -43.22
N LYS A 47 -3.94 16.51 -43.56
CA LYS A 47 -4.24 15.90 -44.88
C LYS A 47 -3.18 14.88 -45.33
N ALA A 48 -3.65 13.63 -45.32
CA ALA A 48 -3.40 12.52 -46.25
C ALA A 48 -2.14 11.63 -46.16
N ALA A 49 -2.47 10.34 -46.22
CA ALA A 49 -1.79 9.21 -46.89
C ALA A 49 -0.66 8.49 -46.15
N ASP A 50 -1.00 7.35 -45.57
CA ASP A 50 -0.45 6.00 -45.81
C ASP A 50 -1.15 5.09 -44.77
N GLU A 51 -2.11 4.23 -45.10
CA GLU A 51 -2.00 2.95 -45.83
C GLU A 51 -0.94 2.00 -45.24
N ILE A 52 -1.24 0.69 -45.25
CA ILE A 52 -0.52 -0.46 -44.64
C ILE A 52 -1.12 -0.86 -43.27
N GLU A 53 -1.61 -2.08 -43.02
CA GLU A 53 -1.95 -3.24 -43.83
C GLU A 53 -2.72 -4.16 -42.86
N VAL A 54 -3.86 -4.65 -43.31
CA VAL A 54 -4.73 -5.58 -42.59
C VAL A 54 -4.13 -6.97 -42.78
N GLN A 55 -3.67 -7.62 -41.70
CA GLN A 55 -3.31 -9.04 -41.77
C GLN A 55 -4.34 -9.88 -41.03
N SER A 56 -5.38 -10.24 -41.79
CA SER A 56 -6.29 -11.33 -41.52
C SER A 56 -5.52 -12.65 -41.58
N VAL A 57 -5.53 -13.41 -40.49
CA VAL A 57 -5.20 -14.84 -40.53
C VAL A 57 -6.49 -15.62 -40.28
N ASP A 58 -7.11 -15.94 -41.41
CA ASP A 58 -8.06 -17.02 -41.58
C ASP A 58 -7.27 -18.33 -41.62
N ALA A 59 -7.58 -19.24 -40.70
CA ALA A 59 -7.16 -20.64 -40.78
C ALA A 59 -8.26 -21.49 -40.13
N ALA A 60 -9.17 -21.93 -40.99
CA ALA A 60 -10.07 -23.04 -40.75
C ALA A 60 -9.32 -24.29 -40.27
N ASP A 61 -9.92 -25.03 -39.34
CA ASP A 61 -9.99 -26.49 -39.50
C ASP A 61 -11.26 -27.04 -38.80
N PRO A 62 -12.17 -27.74 -39.53
CA PRO A 62 -13.42 -28.25 -38.99
C PRO A 62 -13.46 -29.78 -38.98
N ILE A 63 -13.20 -30.46 -37.86
CA ILE A 63 -13.52 -31.90 -37.77
C ILE A 63 -13.72 -32.32 -36.31
N ASN A 64 -14.96 -32.58 -35.88
CA ASN A 64 -15.37 -33.93 -35.49
C ASN A 64 -16.88 -34.02 -35.23
N GLN A 65 -17.55 -34.82 -36.06
CA GLN A 65 -18.88 -35.37 -35.85
C GLN A 65 -18.75 -36.68 -35.07
N GLU A 66 -19.78 -36.99 -34.27
CA GLU A 66 -20.35 -38.32 -33.95
C GLU A 66 -20.83 -38.38 -32.49
N PRO A 67 -21.82 -39.23 -32.14
CA PRO A 67 -23.03 -39.57 -32.88
C PRO A 67 -24.29 -39.48 -32.00
N GLU A 68 -25.43 -39.51 -32.68
CA GLU A 68 -26.78 -39.63 -32.13
C GLU A 68 -26.96 -40.90 -31.28
N GLU A 69 -27.46 -40.75 -30.05
CA GLU A 69 -28.15 -41.82 -29.34
C GLU A 69 -29.66 -41.71 -29.56
N LYS A 70 -30.15 -42.57 -30.46
CA LYS A 70 -31.53 -43.04 -30.53
C LYS A 70 -32.01 -43.55 -29.17
N GLN A 71 -33.22 -43.17 -28.76
CA GLN A 71 -34.14 -44.02 -27.98
C GLN A 71 -35.59 -43.46 -28.09
N PRO A 72 -36.62 -44.29 -27.84
CA PRO A 72 -37.53 -44.74 -28.90
C PRO A 72 -38.90 -44.05 -28.90
N GLU A 73 -39.54 -44.13 -30.07
CA GLU A 73 -40.95 -43.84 -30.33
C GLU A 73 -41.88 -44.62 -29.38
N VAL A 74 -42.76 -43.89 -28.70
CA VAL A 74 -44.01 -44.42 -28.16
C VAL A 74 -45.14 -43.62 -28.80
N GLN A 75 -45.73 -44.21 -29.84
CA GLN A 75 -47.12 -43.94 -30.27
C GLN A 75 -48.01 -44.44 -29.12
N VAL A 76 -49.07 -43.76 -28.66
CA VAL A 76 -50.42 -43.55 -29.21
C VAL A 76 -51.23 -42.79 -28.11
N PRO A 77 -52.50 -42.36 -28.28
CA PRO A 77 -53.28 -41.98 -29.46
C PRO A 77 -53.97 -40.59 -29.30
N ILE A 78 -54.51 -40.14 -30.43
CA ILE A 78 -55.36 -38.97 -30.65
C ILE A 78 -56.64 -39.02 -29.78
N VAL A 79 -56.94 -37.92 -29.09
CA VAL A 79 -58.32 -37.52 -28.72
C VAL A 79 -58.49 -36.04 -29.05
N GLU A 80 -59.64 -35.75 -29.66
CA GLU A 80 -60.02 -34.53 -30.37
C GLU A 80 -60.16 -33.27 -29.48
N ALA A 81 -60.02 -32.13 -30.17
CA ALA A 81 -60.08 -30.70 -29.81
C ALA A 81 -61.35 -30.21 -29.08
N PRO A 82 -61.58 -28.88 -28.89
CA PRO A 82 -60.69 -27.74 -28.62
C PRO A 82 -61.07 -27.02 -27.30
N THR A 83 -60.19 -26.21 -26.72
CA THR A 83 -60.63 -25.19 -25.75
C THR A 83 -59.87 -23.89 -26.00
N GLU A 84 -60.65 -22.84 -26.25
CA GLU A 84 -60.30 -21.43 -26.42
C GLU A 84 -59.11 -20.97 -25.58
N GLU A 85 -58.02 -20.68 -26.27
CA GLU A 85 -57.45 -19.34 -26.40
C GLU A 85 -57.81 -18.35 -25.27
N LYS A 86 -56.92 -18.29 -24.28
CA LYS A 86 -56.53 -17.03 -23.65
C LYS A 86 -55.07 -17.12 -23.22
N GLU A 87 -54.17 -17.08 -24.21
CA GLU A 87 -52.75 -16.84 -23.96
C GLU A 87 -52.58 -15.40 -23.45
N GLU A 88 -52.50 -15.27 -22.12
CA GLU A 88 -51.74 -14.18 -21.52
C GLU A 88 -50.31 -14.24 -22.08
N PRO A 89 -49.70 -13.11 -22.48
CA PRO A 89 -48.32 -13.12 -22.91
C PRO A 89 -47.47 -13.58 -21.72
N ALA A 90 -46.93 -14.80 -21.83
CA ALA A 90 -45.90 -15.29 -20.94
C ALA A 90 -44.75 -14.28 -20.97
N LYS A 91 -44.72 -13.43 -19.94
CA LYS A 91 -43.65 -12.51 -19.64
C LYS A 91 -42.40 -13.38 -19.57
N SER A 92 -41.53 -13.28 -20.56
CA SER A 92 -40.18 -13.86 -20.50
C SER A 92 -39.53 -13.32 -19.22
N GLU A 93 -39.59 -14.11 -18.16
CA GLU A 93 -38.90 -13.80 -16.92
C GLU A 93 -37.43 -14.05 -17.22
N VAL A 94 -36.75 -12.96 -17.59
CA VAL A 94 -35.30 -12.93 -17.74
C VAL A 94 -34.75 -13.42 -16.40
N VAL A 95 -34.29 -14.67 -16.35
CA VAL A 95 -33.54 -15.22 -15.23
C VAL A 95 -32.22 -14.45 -15.21
N VAL A 96 -32.21 -13.31 -14.53
CA VAL A 96 -30.98 -12.55 -14.29
C VAL A 96 -30.12 -13.47 -13.43
N GLN A 97 -29.00 -13.95 -13.99
CA GLN A 97 -28.06 -14.76 -13.23
C GLN A 97 -27.65 -13.98 -11.97
N PRO A 98 -27.76 -14.57 -10.76
CA PRO A 98 -27.64 -13.86 -9.49
C PRO A 98 -26.29 -13.14 -9.34
N GLU A 99 -25.22 -13.65 -9.96
CA GLU A 99 -23.91 -13.02 -9.99
C GLU A 99 -23.91 -11.67 -10.73
N VAL A 100 -24.59 -11.57 -11.87
CA VAL A 100 -24.68 -10.32 -12.66
C VAL A 100 -25.40 -9.23 -11.88
N ALA A 101 -26.41 -9.60 -11.08
CA ALA A 101 -27.10 -8.66 -10.20
C ALA A 101 -26.20 -8.13 -9.07
N ALA A 102 -25.26 -8.96 -8.59
CA ALA A 102 -24.35 -8.62 -7.50
C ALA A 102 -23.09 -7.84 -7.94
N LEU A 103 -22.70 -7.95 -9.22
CA LEU A 103 -21.62 -7.15 -9.80
C LEU A 103 -21.97 -5.66 -9.88
N ASN A 104 -23.23 -5.33 -10.18
CA ASN A 104 -23.68 -3.96 -10.38
C ASN A 104 -23.40 -3.04 -9.16
N PRO A 105 -23.74 -3.41 -7.91
CA PRO A 105 -23.37 -2.60 -6.74
C PRO A 105 -21.88 -2.32 -6.60
N ALA A 106 -21.01 -3.31 -6.86
CA ALA A 106 -19.56 -3.13 -6.74
C ALA A 106 -19.01 -2.21 -7.84
N GLN A 107 -19.52 -2.34 -9.07
CA GLN A 107 -19.14 -1.52 -10.22
C GLN A 107 -19.61 -0.06 -10.10
N THR A 108 -20.77 0.17 -9.48
CA THR A 108 -21.42 1.49 -9.44
C THR A 108 -21.28 2.22 -8.11
N ALA A 109 -20.60 1.62 -7.13
CA ALA A 109 -20.33 2.24 -5.84
C ALA A 109 -19.66 3.61 -6.01
N LYS A 110 -20.17 4.61 -5.29
CA LYS A 110 -19.67 6.00 -5.29
C LYS A 110 -19.01 6.38 -3.97
N SER A 111 -19.07 5.48 -2.98
CA SER A 111 -18.49 5.69 -1.67
C SER A 111 -17.84 4.41 -1.15
N VAL A 112 -16.92 4.58 -0.21
CA VAL A 112 -16.27 3.47 0.50
C VAL A 112 -17.32 2.57 1.16
N ALA A 113 -18.33 3.16 1.82
CA ALA A 113 -19.38 2.41 2.51
C ALA A 113 -20.24 1.58 1.54
N GLU A 114 -20.60 2.13 0.38
CA GLU A 114 -21.31 1.40 -0.67
C GLU A 114 -20.48 0.22 -1.19
N LEU A 115 -19.20 0.46 -1.47
CA LEU A 115 -18.33 -0.60 -1.97
C LEU A 115 -18.10 -1.70 -0.93
N GLN A 116 -17.93 -1.35 0.35
CA GLN A 116 -17.81 -2.33 1.42
C GLN A 116 -19.06 -3.20 1.55
N THR A 117 -20.25 -2.60 1.38
CA THR A 117 -21.51 -3.35 1.37
C THR A 117 -21.60 -4.26 0.16
N ALA A 118 -21.16 -3.80 -1.01
CA ALA A 118 -21.14 -4.61 -2.22
C ALA A 118 -20.18 -5.81 -2.11
N LEU A 119 -18.98 -5.62 -1.55
CA LEU A 119 -17.97 -6.67 -1.40
C LEU A 119 -18.42 -7.84 -0.50
N THR A 120 -19.40 -7.62 0.39
CA THR A 120 -19.92 -8.66 1.29
C THR A 120 -21.13 -9.41 0.73
N ALA A 121 -21.56 -9.09 -0.51
CA ALA A 121 -22.60 -9.83 -1.20
C ALA A 121 -22.18 -11.29 -1.41
N VAL A 122 -23.01 -12.22 -0.92
CA VAL A 122 -22.72 -13.67 -0.96
C VAL A 122 -22.65 -14.16 -2.41
N GLU A 123 -23.42 -13.53 -3.29
CA GLU A 123 -23.53 -13.81 -4.71
C GLU A 123 -22.25 -13.51 -5.49
N LEU A 124 -21.34 -12.68 -4.97
CA LEU A 124 -20.01 -12.46 -5.56
C LEU A 124 -19.02 -13.59 -5.25
N ALA A 125 -19.35 -14.47 -4.29
CA ALA A 125 -18.51 -15.60 -3.87
C ALA A 125 -17.04 -15.22 -3.57
N LEU A 126 -16.79 -13.99 -3.13
CA LEU A 126 -15.44 -13.52 -2.84
C LEU A 126 -14.86 -14.20 -1.60
N ASN A 127 -13.58 -14.54 -1.65
CA ASN A 127 -12.81 -14.89 -0.47
C ASN A 127 -12.39 -13.62 0.27
N LEU A 128 -13.11 -13.30 1.32
CA LEU A 128 -12.88 -12.11 2.14
C LEU A 128 -11.98 -12.37 3.36
N THR A 129 -11.37 -13.56 3.49
CA THR A 129 -10.60 -13.93 4.70
C THR A 129 -9.48 -12.93 5.01
N GLY A 130 -8.72 -12.52 3.99
CA GLY A 130 -7.65 -11.54 4.15
C GLY A 130 -8.18 -10.16 4.52
N TYR A 131 -9.25 -9.73 3.86
CA TYR A 131 -9.90 -8.44 4.11
C TYR A 131 -10.49 -8.35 5.53
N GLN A 132 -11.20 -9.38 5.98
CA GLN A 132 -11.81 -9.43 7.32
C GLN A 132 -10.78 -9.53 8.46
N SER A 133 -9.55 -9.95 8.17
CA SER A 133 -8.44 -9.95 9.15
C SER A 133 -7.84 -8.56 9.39
N LEU A 134 -8.15 -7.57 8.55
CA LEU A 134 -7.71 -6.19 8.70
C LEU A 134 -8.53 -5.45 9.76
N SER A 135 -7.96 -4.39 10.34
CA SER A 135 -8.71 -3.47 11.20
C SER A 135 -9.82 -2.76 10.41
N PRO A 136 -10.88 -2.23 11.05
CA PRO A 136 -11.94 -1.50 10.34
C PRO A 136 -11.41 -0.29 9.54
N GLU A 137 -10.38 0.38 10.07
CA GLU A 137 -9.71 1.50 9.41
C GLU A 137 -8.98 1.03 8.14
N ASP A 138 -8.21 -0.07 8.25
CA ASP A 138 -7.48 -0.65 7.12
C ASP A 138 -8.44 -1.26 6.06
N GLN A 139 -9.59 -1.79 6.48
CA GLN A 139 -10.66 -2.24 5.58
C GLN A 139 -11.23 -1.06 4.76
N ALA A 140 -11.44 0.09 5.40
CA ALA A 140 -11.91 1.29 4.71
C ALA A 140 -10.87 1.80 3.70
N GLU A 141 -9.58 1.77 4.03
CA GLU A 141 -8.50 2.12 3.10
C GLU A 141 -8.43 1.17 1.90
N VAL A 142 -8.57 -0.14 2.10
CA VAL A 142 -8.66 -1.10 1.00
C VAL A 142 -9.83 -0.77 0.09
N ALA A 143 -11.01 -0.51 0.65
CA ALA A 143 -12.18 -0.13 -0.14
C ALA A 143 -11.99 1.22 -0.85
N ALA A 144 -11.31 2.20 -0.25
CA ALA A 144 -10.97 3.46 -0.91
C ALA A 144 -10.02 3.25 -2.10
N VAL A 145 -9.01 2.39 -1.95
CA VAL A 145 -8.09 2.01 -3.05
C VAL A 145 -8.86 1.34 -4.19
N LEU A 146 -9.76 0.42 -3.87
CA LEU A 146 -10.59 -0.27 -4.87
C LEU A 146 -11.53 0.70 -5.59
N LEU A 147 -12.17 1.62 -4.86
CA LEU A 147 -13.05 2.64 -5.40
C LEU A 147 -12.29 3.55 -6.38
N ASN A 148 -11.09 4.00 -6.01
CA ASN A 148 -10.24 4.84 -6.87
C ASN A 148 -9.71 4.08 -8.09
N SER A 149 -9.56 2.76 -7.98
CA SER A 149 -9.11 1.89 -9.07
C SER A 149 -10.25 1.46 -10.00
N ASN A 150 -11.51 1.69 -9.60
CA ASN A 150 -12.72 1.27 -10.33
C ASN A 150 -13.03 2.20 -11.52
N SER A 151 -12.03 2.50 -12.35
CA SER A 151 -12.20 3.29 -13.57
C SER A 151 -12.89 2.47 -14.67
N GLY A 152 -14.19 2.22 -14.53
CA GLY A 152 -15.12 1.76 -15.59
C GLY A 152 -14.97 0.32 -16.11
N GLU A 153 -13.76 -0.25 -16.12
CA GLU A 153 -13.48 -1.59 -16.68
C GLU A 153 -12.93 -2.60 -15.65
N ALA A 154 -12.59 -2.15 -14.44
CA ALA A 154 -11.80 -2.95 -13.49
C ALA A 154 -12.55 -4.12 -12.82
N PHE A 155 -13.89 -4.10 -12.79
CA PHE A 155 -14.73 -5.10 -12.12
C PHE A 155 -15.66 -5.83 -13.09
N GLY A 156 -15.13 -6.27 -14.24
CA GLY A 156 -15.92 -6.98 -15.26
C GLY A 156 -16.58 -8.27 -14.77
N ASP A 157 -15.98 -8.94 -13.79
CA ASP A 157 -16.51 -10.14 -13.13
C ASP A 157 -16.00 -10.26 -11.68
N SER A 158 -16.47 -11.29 -10.96
CA SER A 158 -16.09 -11.58 -9.57
C SER A 158 -14.60 -11.91 -9.44
N GLY A 159 -13.99 -12.51 -10.46
CA GLY A 159 -12.56 -12.80 -10.53
C GLY A 159 -11.70 -11.54 -10.57
N ALA A 160 -12.09 -10.56 -11.38
CA ALA A 160 -11.43 -9.25 -11.47
C ALA A 160 -11.53 -8.50 -10.13
N ILE A 161 -12.69 -8.52 -9.48
CA ILE A 161 -12.88 -7.97 -8.13
C ILE A 161 -11.97 -8.68 -7.13
N GLN A 162 -11.92 -10.02 -7.14
CA GLN A 162 -11.08 -10.79 -6.22
C GLN A 162 -9.58 -10.48 -6.42
N GLN A 163 -9.11 -10.35 -7.66
CA GLN A 163 -7.72 -10.00 -7.94
C GLN A 163 -7.37 -8.60 -7.42
N ALA A 164 -8.24 -7.62 -7.68
CA ALA A 164 -8.07 -6.26 -7.18
C ALA A 164 -8.08 -6.23 -5.64
N LEU A 165 -9.04 -6.93 -5.02
CA LEU A 165 -9.15 -7.04 -3.55
C LEU A 165 -7.89 -7.66 -2.95
N ASN A 166 -7.40 -8.78 -3.50
CA ASN A 166 -6.19 -9.44 -3.02
C ASN A 166 -4.98 -8.52 -3.09
N LYS A 167 -4.81 -7.78 -4.19
CA LYS A 167 -3.73 -6.81 -4.36
C LYS A 167 -3.82 -5.67 -3.35
N ALA A 168 -5.01 -5.10 -3.16
CA ALA A 168 -5.25 -4.01 -2.23
C ALA A 168 -5.04 -4.45 -0.76
N VAL A 169 -5.53 -5.63 -0.39
CA VAL A 169 -5.30 -6.22 0.94
C VAL A 169 -3.82 -6.47 1.19
N ALA A 170 -3.08 -7.03 0.23
CA ALA A 170 -1.65 -7.26 0.38
C ALA A 170 -0.89 -5.95 0.63
N ALA A 171 -1.17 -4.90 -0.18
CA ALA A 171 -0.57 -3.58 0.00
C ALA A 171 -0.93 -2.97 1.36
N GLN A 172 -2.19 -3.09 1.80
CA GLN A 172 -2.60 -2.54 3.09
C GLN A 172 -1.94 -3.26 4.27
N ARG A 173 -1.71 -4.57 4.17
CA ARG A 173 -0.98 -5.33 5.19
C ARG A 173 0.45 -4.85 5.35
N ASP A 174 1.12 -4.50 4.25
CA ASP A 174 2.48 -3.95 4.29
C ASP A 174 2.50 -2.56 4.94
N ILE A 175 1.51 -1.72 4.63
CA ILE A 175 1.33 -0.39 5.25
C ILE A 175 1.08 -0.53 6.76
N ALA A 176 0.16 -1.40 7.15
CA ALA A 176 -0.15 -1.67 8.56
C ALA A 176 1.08 -2.20 9.30
N ALA A 177 1.83 -3.14 8.72
CA ALA A 177 3.04 -3.68 9.33
C ALA A 177 4.13 -2.61 9.53
N LEU A 178 4.29 -1.67 8.58
CA LEU A 178 5.20 -0.54 8.75
C LEU A 178 4.72 0.42 9.86
N ARG A 179 3.43 0.76 9.89
CA ARG A 179 2.81 1.59 10.94
C ARG A 179 3.05 0.97 12.33
N ASP A 180 2.84 -0.33 12.45
CA ASP A 180 3.02 -1.07 13.71
C ASP A 180 4.50 -1.11 14.11
N ALA A 181 5.42 -1.28 13.16
CA ALA A 181 6.86 -1.22 13.43
C ALA A 181 7.30 0.16 13.93
N ILE A 182 6.81 1.25 13.31
CA ILE A 182 7.06 2.62 13.78
C ILE A 182 6.47 2.82 15.20
N THR A 183 5.29 2.28 15.44
CA THR A 183 4.62 2.37 16.75
C THR A 183 5.42 1.61 17.82
N ALA A 184 5.98 0.45 17.49
CA ALA A 184 6.85 -0.30 18.39
C ALA A 184 8.12 0.48 18.76
N VAL A 185 8.72 1.21 17.81
CA VAL A 185 9.87 2.10 18.07
C VAL A 185 9.46 3.24 19.02
N ASN A 186 8.34 3.91 18.75
CA ASN A 186 7.88 5.06 19.53
C ASN A 186 7.39 4.70 20.94
N SER A 187 6.92 3.47 21.14
CA SER A 187 6.36 2.99 22.41
C SER A 187 7.35 2.21 23.28
N ALA A 188 8.56 1.94 22.79
CA ALA A 188 9.58 1.22 23.54
C ALA A 188 9.93 1.96 24.84
N GLN A 189 9.96 1.22 25.95
CA GLN A 189 10.25 1.74 27.29
C GLN A 189 11.65 1.38 27.79
N SER A 190 12.39 0.58 27.03
CA SER A 190 13.76 0.16 27.35
C SER A 190 14.62 0.03 26.10
N ALA A 191 15.94 0.05 26.28
CA ALA A 191 16.90 -0.16 25.20
C ALA A 191 16.74 -1.55 24.55
N GLU A 192 16.39 -2.59 25.32
CA GLU A 192 16.14 -3.93 24.80
C GLU A 192 14.87 -4.00 23.95
N GLN A 193 13.80 -3.33 24.38
CA GLN A 193 12.57 -3.23 23.59
C GLN A 193 12.82 -2.47 22.29
N LEU A 194 13.51 -1.33 22.38
CA LEU A 194 13.80 -0.52 21.21
C LEU A 194 14.76 -1.23 20.25
N LYS A 195 15.76 -1.95 20.75
CA LYS A 195 16.63 -2.82 19.95
C LYS A 195 15.81 -3.79 19.10
N ARG A 196 14.90 -4.55 19.73
CA ARG A 196 14.03 -5.50 19.01
C ARG A 196 13.18 -4.78 17.96
N ALA A 197 12.62 -3.61 18.29
CA ALA A 197 11.81 -2.82 17.36
C ALA A 197 12.62 -2.32 16.15
N LEU A 198 13.85 -1.86 16.36
CA LEU A 198 14.77 -1.41 15.29
C LEU A 198 15.21 -2.55 14.36
N GLU A 199 15.21 -3.79 14.86
CA GLU A 199 15.57 -4.99 14.11
C GLU A 199 14.38 -5.60 13.33
N VAL A 200 13.17 -5.06 13.48
CA VAL A 200 11.99 -5.54 12.74
C VAL A 200 12.17 -5.31 11.24
N PRO A 201 12.06 -6.36 10.39
CA PRO A 201 12.27 -6.23 8.94
C PRO A 201 11.34 -5.23 8.26
N TYR A 202 10.08 -5.12 8.73
CA TYR A 202 9.10 -4.18 8.19
C TYR A 202 9.50 -2.71 8.32
N LEU A 203 10.40 -2.39 9.26
CA LEU A 203 10.93 -1.04 9.39
C LEU A 203 11.88 -0.69 8.24
N GLY A 204 12.47 -1.70 7.57
CA GLY A 204 13.30 -1.51 6.39
C GLY A 204 14.53 -0.62 6.62
N LEU A 205 15.09 -0.64 7.84
CA LEU A 205 16.29 0.12 8.16
C LEU A 205 17.53 -0.48 7.49
N VAL A 206 18.49 0.39 7.14
CA VAL A 206 19.82 -0.01 6.68
C VAL A 206 20.66 -0.38 7.91
N LEU A 207 20.85 -1.68 8.13
CA LEU A 207 21.51 -2.23 9.31
C LEU A 207 23.00 -2.55 9.11
N LEU A 208 23.64 -2.11 8.02
CA LEU A 208 24.99 -2.57 7.65
C LEU A 208 26.04 -2.36 8.76
N ASN A 209 26.17 -1.13 9.25
CA ASN A 209 27.11 -0.83 10.34
C ASN A 209 26.65 -1.41 11.68
N TYR A 210 25.33 -1.40 11.92
CA TYR A 210 24.73 -1.92 13.14
C TYR A 210 25.01 -3.41 13.35
N ARG A 211 24.96 -4.21 12.29
CA ARG A 211 25.24 -5.65 12.33
C ARG A 211 26.68 -5.98 12.73
N ASN A 212 27.60 -5.05 12.54
CA ASN A 212 29.01 -5.20 12.89
C ASN A 212 29.31 -4.78 14.33
N LEU A 213 28.35 -4.20 15.05
CA LEU A 213 28.50 -3.85 16.47
C LEU A 213 28.41 -5.12 17.34
N SER A 214 29.10 -5.08 18.49
CA SER A 214 28.89 -6.08 19.55
C SER A 214 27.47 -5.99 20.12
N GLU A 215 27.07 -6.96 20.93
CA GLU A 215 25.76 -6.93 21.59
C GLU A 215 25.61 -5.72 22.52
N GLU A 216 26.68 -5.33 23.20
CA GLU A 216 26.75 -4.10 24.02
C GLU A 216 26.63 -2.86 23.14
N GLY A 217 27.32 -2.81 21.99
CA GLY A 217 27.23 -1.69 21.05
C GLY A 217 25.84 -1.53 20.43
N LYS A 218 25.17 -2.64 20.11
CA LYS A 218 23.77 -2.64 19.65
C LYS A 218 22.82 -2.11 20.73
N LEU A 219 23.04 -2.51 21.98
CA LEU A 219 22.23 -2.05 23.12
C LEU A 219 22.48 -0.56 23.41
N ALA A 220 23.73 -0.11 23.36
CA ALA A 220 24.09 1.30 23.51
C ALA A 220 23.50 2.16 22.38
N THR A 221 23.50 1.65 21.14
CA THR A 221 22.84 2.31 19.99
C THR A 221 21.35 2.47 20.26
N ALA A 222 20.67 1.40 20.71
CA ALA A 222 19.25 1.48 21.04
C ALA A 222 19.01 2.47 22.19
N ALA A 223 19.80 2.44 23.26
CA ALA A 223 19.69 3.40 24.36
C ALA A 223 19.84 4.86 23.88
N ALA A 224 20.77 5.13 22.96
CA ALA A 224 20.96 6.45 22.37
C ALA A 224 19.77 6.88 21.50
N VAL A 225 19.20 5.98 20.68
CA VAL A 225 17.96 6.27 19.93
C VAL A 225 16.79 6.54 20.88
N LEU A 226 16.67 5.80 21.98
CA LEU A 226 15.62 5.97 22.98
C LEU A 226 15.64 7.37 23.58
N GLN A 227 16.84 7.89 23.88
CA GLN A 227 17.04 9.26 24.37
C GLN A 227 16.76 10.33 23.31
N ALA A 228 16.81 9.96 22.02
CA ALA A 228 16.59 10.86 20.89
C ALA A 228 15.15 10.80 20.32
N VAL A 229 14.24 10.03 20.94
CA VAL A 229 12.83 9.99 20.53
C VAL A 229 12.19 11.36 20.75
N PRO A 230 11.61 12.00 19.72
CA PRO A 230 10.90 13.27 19.89
C PRO A 230 9.67 13.15 20.79
N ALA A 231 9.21 14.26 21.38
CA ALA A 231 8.03 14.27 22.28
C ALA A 231 6.71 13.77 21.64
N GLY A 232 6.64 13.70 20.31
CA GLY A 232 5.52 13.09 19.56
C GLY A 232 5.88 11.77 18.87
N GLY A 233 7.05 11.21 19.14
CA GLY A 233 7.60 10.07 18.40
C GLY A 233 8.17 10.45 17.03
N PHE A 234 8.73 9.46 16.35
CA PHE A 234 9.11 9.56 14.95
C PHE A 234 7.87 9.46 14.06
N VAL A 235 7.78 10.33 13.05
CA VAL A 235 6.67 10.35 12.09
C VAL A 235 6.88 9.33 10.97
N SER A 236 8.15 9.07 10.61
CA SER A 236 8.49 8.22 9.48
C SER A 236 9.69 7.32 9.74
N ARG A 237 9.82 6.27 8.92
CA ARG A 237 11.05 5.46 8.84
C ARG A 237 12.29 6.31 8.61
N THR A 238 12.19 7.37 7.80
CA THR A 238 13.32 8.24 7.47
C THR A 238 13.85 8.96 8.71
N ASP A 239 12.95 9.41 9.60
CA ASP A 239 13.35 10.05 10.86
C ASP A 239 14.03 9.05 11.80
N ILE A 240 13.49 7.83 11.86
CA ILE A 240 14.10 6.72 12.62
C ILE A 240 15.50 6.41 12.09
N GLN A 241 15.65 6.24 10.77
CA GLN A 241 16.95 5.93 10.15
C GLN A 241 17.98 7.02 10.44
N LYS A 242 17.58 8.30 10.42
CA LYS A 242 18.46 9.42 10.74
C LYS A 242 18.96 9.34 12.18
N SER A 243 18.05 9.19 13.14
CA SER A 243 18.39 9.04 14.56
C SER A 243 19.29 7.81 14.80
N PHE A 244 18.93 6.68 14.19
CA PHE A 244 19.67 5.42 14.26
C PHE A 244 21.10 5.55 13.72
N ASN A 245 21.29 6.20 12.57
CA ASN A 245 22.63 6.45 12.02
C ASN A 245 23.49 7.32 12.95
N THR A 246 22.90 8.37 13.54
CA THR A 246 23.60 9.21 14.53
C THR A 246 24.01 8.40 15.76
N ALA A 247 23.13 7.54 16.27
CA ALA A 247 23.43 6.68 17.41
C ALA A 247 24.56 5.68 17.12
N ILE A 248 24.57 5.04 15.94
CA ILE A 248 25.65 4.14 15.54
C ILE A 248 26.99 4.87 15.47
N ALA A 249 27.02 6.07 14.88
CA ALA A 249 28.24 6.87 14.79
C ALA A 249 28.81 7.18 16.18
N ALA A 250 27.96 7.59 17.13
CA ALA A 250 28.37 7.87 18.50
C ALA A 250 28.96 6.64 19.22
N VAL A 251 28.37 5.45 19.02
CA VAL A 251 28.88 4.20 19.60
C VAL A 251 30.24 3.81 19.01
N LEU A 252 30.41 3.96 17.69
CA LEU A 252 31.68 3.67 17.02
C LEU A 252 32.79 4.62 17.50
N GLU A 253 32.50 5.92 17.65
CA GLU A 253 33.46 6.89 18.16
C GLU A 253 33.89 6.56 19.59
N ALA A 254 32.95 6.19 20.47
CA ALA A 254 33.25 5.79 21.84
C ALA A 254 34.17 4.56 21.91
N GLY A 255 33.95 3.56 21.06
CA GLY A 255 34.78 2.34 21.02
C GLY A 255 36.20 2.53 20.48
N THR A 256 36.51 3.68 19.86
CA THR A 256 37.88 3.98 19.37
C THR A 256 38.77 4.68 20.40
N GLN A 257 38.22 5.06 21.56
CA GLN A 257 38.94 5.80 22.61
C GLN A 257 39.41 4.91 23.78
N GLU A 258 39.07 3.62 23.77
CA GLU A 258 39.56 2.60 24.70
C GLU A 258 40.83 1.91 24.18
#